data_AF-A0A1G4MCR6-F1
#
_entry.id   AF-A0A1G4MCR6-F1
#
_cell.length_a   1.000
_cell.length_b   1.000
_cell.length_c   1.000
_cell.angle_alpha   90.00
_cell.angle_beta   90.00
_cell.angle_gamma   90.00
#
_symmetry.space_group_name_H-M   'P 1'
#
loop_
_entity.id
_entity.type
_entity.pdbx_description
1 polymer ?
#
loop_
_entity_poly.entity_id
_entity_poly.type
_entity_poly.pdbx_seq_one_letter_code
_entity_poly.pdbx_strand_id
1 'polypeptide(L)'
;MLRRSSSLPFRQFLKYHTTTVAKEATPAANKLPINVEAVYHAPLRVPIEHGDLIADLQLRSYDHENLDFFSDFILRAGFYLGMPLTGPKPLPTRRERWTVIRSPFAQAKSKENFERHTHKRLIRVWDTNPEVVELWLSYITKHSIPGVGMKCNLYQREGIKLSSAVNHTSLVNTGEKSKTLDEAVGEKVMELLEDEAFKKHM
;
A
#
# COMPACT_ATOMS: atom_id res chain seq x y z
N MET A 1 51.87 21.75 -8.84
CA MET A 1 52.06 20.28 -8.84
C MET A 1 51.14 19.70 -7.77
N LEU A 2 49.91 19.30 -8.07
CA LEU A 2 49.43 18.00 -8.58
C LEU A 2 49.24 16.91 -7.51
N ARG A 3 47.97 16.43 -7.44
CA ARG A 3 47.42 15.14 -6.92
C ARG A 3 46.91 15.14 -5.46
N ARG A 4 45.74 14.57 -5.12
CA ARG A 4 44.66 13.89 -5.87
C ARG A 4 43.41 13.86 -4.98
N SER A 5 42.26 14.18 -5.56
CA SER A 5 40.93 13.94 -5.00
C SER A 5 40.51 12.48 -5.21
N SER A 6 39.81 11.91 -4.24
CA SER A 6 38.98 10.71 -4.44
C SER A 6 37.83 10.69 -3.43
N SER A 7 36.86 11.59 -3.63
CA SER A 7 35.51 11.41 -3.11
C SER A 7 34.83 10.33 -3.95
N LEU A 8 34.47 9.21 -3.32
CA LEU A 8 33.70 8.14 -3.93
C LEU A 8 32.40 8.70 -4.52
N PRO A 9 32.00 8.35 -5.76
CA PRO A 9 30.75 8.82 -6.32
C PRO A 9 29.57 8.20 -5.55
N PHE A 10 28.78 9.08 -4.93
CA PHE A 10 27.44 8.78 -4.46
C PHE A 10 26.67 8.05 -5.56
N ARG A 11 26.31 6.80 -5.28
CA ARG A 11 25.59 5.88 -6.18
C ARG A 11 24.35 6.61 -6.70
N GLN A 12 24.42 7.11 -7.94
CA GLN A 12 23.29 7.71 -8.63
C GLN A 12 22.18 6.67 -8.68
N PHE A 13 21.08 6.92 -7.97
CA PHE A 13 19.80 6.30 -8.27
C PHE A 13 19.56 6.48 -9.77
N LEU A 14 19.30 5.38 -10.48
CA LEU A 14 18.83 5.40 -11.85
C LEU A 14 17.58 6.28 -11.89
N LYS A 15 17.76 7.53 -12.32
CA LYS A 15 16.66 8.34 -12.81
C LYS A 15 16.18 7.61 -14.05
N TYR A 16 14.99 7.04 -14.01
CA TYR A 16 14.29 6.66 -15.23
C TYR A 16 14.30 7.89 -16.13
N HIS A 17 15.02 7.79 -17.24
CA HIS A 17 15.14 8.86 -18.21
C HIS A 17 13.76 9.09 -18.83
N THR A 18 13.16 10.25 -18.56
CA THR A 18 12.07 10.77 -19.39
C THR A 18 12.69 11.42 -20.61
N THR A 19 13.06 10.61 -21.61
CA THR A 19 13.39 11.14 -22.93
C THR A 19 12.16 11.00 -23.81
N THR A 20 11.43 12.11 -23.92
CA THR A 20 10.47 12.35 -24.99
C THR A 20 11.20 12.23 -26.32
N VAL A 21 10.91 11.18 -27.08
CA VAL A 21 11.11 11.16 -28.53
C VAL A 21 9.77 10.75 -29.13
N ALA A 22 8.91 11.75 -29.37
CA ALA A 22 7.76 11.56 -30.22
C ALA A 22 8.26 11.37 -31.66
N LYS A 23 8.36 10.11 -32.09
CA LYS A 23 8.38 9.77 -33.51
C LYS A 23 6.93 9.64 -33.97
N GLU A 24 6.52 10.55 -34.86
CA GLU A 24 5.29 10.42 -35.62
C GLU A 24 5.33 9.10 -36.41
N ALA A 25 4.43 8.18 -36.07
CA ALA A 25 4.27 6.90 -36.76
C ALA A 25 2.90 6.84 -37.42
N THR A 26 2.90 6.38 -38.67
CA THR A 26 1.79 6.14 -39.60
C THR A 26 0.58 5.42 -38.97
N PRO A 27 -0.63 5.67 -39.48
CA PRO A 27 -1.86 5.16 -38.87
C PRO A 27 -1.99 3.64 -39.05
N ALA A 28 -2.51 2.98 -38.02
CA ALA A 28 -3.00 1.60 -38.00
C ALA A 28 -1.97 0.44 -37.86
N ALA A 29 -1.06 0.55 -36.89
CA ALA A 29 -0.55 -0.64 -36.20
C ALA A 29 -1.35 -0.79 -34.88
N ASN A 30 -1.94 -1.96 -34.64
CA ASN A 30 -2.84 -2.28 -33.51
C ASN A 30 -2.53 -1.52 -32.22
N LYS A 31 -3.27 -0.44 -31.93
CA LYS A 31 -3.15 0.27 -30.65
C LYS A 31 -3.61 -0.68 -29.55
N LEU A 32 -2.70 -1.00 -28.65
CA LEU A 32 -3.05 -1.76 -27.46
C LEU A 32 -4.15 -1.01 -26.69
N PRO A 33 -5.06 -1.73 -26.01
CA PRO A 33 -6.05 -1.07 -25.18
C PRO A 33 -5.35 -0.35 -24.02
N ILE A 34 -5.94 0.76 -23.56
CA ILE A 34 -5.29 1.70 -22.62
C ILE A 34 -4.88 1.05 -21.29
N ASN A 35 -5.61 0.03 -20.85
CA ASN A 35 -5.28 -0.74 -19.65
C ASN A 35 -3.98 -1.54 -19.82
N VAL A 36 -3.78 -2.18 -20.97
CA VAL A 36 -2.57 -2.92 -21.30
C VAL A 36 -1.39 -1.95 -21.39
N GLU A 37 -1.58 -0.81 -22.05
CA GLU A 37 -0.57 0.25 -22.11
C GLU A 37 -0.21 0.79 -20.71
N ALA A 38 -1.20 1.05 -19.85
CA ALA A 38 -0.99 1.51 -18.50
C ALA A 38 -0.17 0.53 -17.64
N VAL A 39 -0.30 -0.79 -17.86
CA VAL A 39 0.50 -1.82 -17.17
C VAL A 39 1.99 -1.72 -17.53
N TYR A 40 2.31 -1.46 -18.80
CA TYR A 40 3.70 -1.32 -19.24
C TYR A 40 4.36 -0.01 -18.77
N HIS A 41 3.56 0.99 -18.39
CA HIS A 41 4.05 2.28 -17.91
C HIS A 41 3.96 2.40 -16.38
N ALA A 42 4.56 3.50 -15.87
CA ALA A 42 4.49 3.84 -14.45
C ALA A 42 3.03 4.10 -14.01
N PRO A 43 2.70 3.85 -12.73
CA PRO A 43 1.34 4.01 -12.24
C PRO A 43 0.90 5.47 -12.32
N LEU A 44 -0.29 5.67 -12.86
CA LEU A 44 -0.95 6.97 -12.93
C LEU A 44 -1.34 7.45 -11.53
N ARG A 45 -1.48 8.77 -11.34
CA ARG A 45 -1.80 9.39 -10.04
C ARG A 45 -2.89 10.44 -10.20
N VAL A 46 -3.81 10.46 -9.26
CA VAL A 46 -4.84 11.49 -9.12
C VAL A 46 -4.26 12.67 -8.32
N PRO A 47 -4.51 13.93 -8.71
CA PRO A 47 -4.07 15.10 -7.96
C PRO A 47 -4.77 15.23 -6.60
N ILE A 48 -4.11 15.89 -5.65
CA ILE A 48 -4.63 16.15 -4.29
C ILE A 48 -5.27 17.55 -4.31
N GLU A 49 -6.51 17.67 -3.82
CA GLU A 49 -7.29 18.91 -3.88
C GLU A 49 -7.29 19.65 -2.53
N HIS A 50 -7.68 18.96 -1.46
CA HIS A 50 -7.91 19.55 -0.12
C HIS A 50 -6.73 19.28 0.83
N GLY A 51 -5.98 18.19 0.60
CA GLY A 51 -4.83 17.83 1.42
C GLY A 51 -5.21 17.18 2.75
N ASP A 52 -6.36 16.53 2.80
CA ASP A 52 -6.87 15.86 3.97
C ASP A 52 -6.33 14.44 4.04
N LEU A 53 -5.50 14.16 5.05
CA LEU A 53 -4.96 12.81 5.25
C LEU A 53 -6.03 11.93 5.89
N ILE A 54 -6.38 10.84 5.21
CA ILE A 54 -7.44 9.93 5.65
C ILE A 54 -6.87 8.59 6.07
N ALA A 55 -5.85 8.09 5.38
CA ALA A 55 -5.20 6.85 5.79
C ALA A 55 -3.69 6.88 5.51
N ASP A 56 -2.94 6.16 6.34
CA ASP A 56 -1.54 5.86 6.10
C ASP A 56 -1.28 4.35 6.12
N LEU A 57 -0.86 3.83 4.99
CA LEU A 57 -0.51 2.44 4.80
C LEU A 57 1.00 2.27 4.88
N GLN A 58 1.47 1.63 5.94
CA GLN A 58 2.86 1.24 6.12
C GLN A 58 3.06 -0.22 5.71
N LEU A 59 3.91 -0.42 4.71
CA LEU A 59 4.36 -1.73 4.26
C LEU A 59 5.70 -2.06 4.91
N ARG A 60 5.88 -3.32 5.33
CA ARG A 60 7.11 -3.82 5.92
C ARG A 60 7.46 -5.17 5.31
N SER A 61 8.72 -5.37 4.93
CA SER A 61 9.19 -6.64 4.38
C SER A 61 10.67 -6.82 4.71
N TYR A 62 11.13 -8.08 4.69
CA TYR A 62 12.56 -8.40 4.74
C TYR A 62 13.23 -8.31 3.37
N ASP A 63 12.44 -8.35 2.30
CA ASP A 63 12.90 -8.17 0.92
C ASP A 63 12.27 -6.93 0.28
N HIS A 64 13.05 -6.27 -0.58
CA HIS A 64 12.70 -5.05 -1.26
C HIS A 64 11.90 -5.28 -2.55
N GLU A 65 12.17 -6.34 -3.32
CA GLU A 65 11.57 -6.57 -4.63
C GLU A 65 10.06 -6.77 -4.54
N ASN A 66 9.62 -7.73 -3.72
CA ASN A 66 8.19 -7.97 -3.47
C ASN A 66 7.49 -6.75 -2.88
N LEU A 67 8.17 -5.98 -2.03
CA LEU A 67 7.60 -4.80 -1.40
C LEU A 67 7.46 -3.63 -2.38
N ASP A 68 8.39 -3.48 -3.33
CA ASP A 68 8.30 -2.49 -4.41
C ASP A 68 7.22 -2.84 -5.42
N PHE A 69 7.16 -4.11 -5.84
CA PHE A 69 6.13 -4.60 -6.73
C PHE A 69 4.72 -4.46 -6.11
N PHE A 70 4.57 -4.82 -4.84
CA PHE A 70 3.29 -4.66 -4.14
C PHE A 70 2.91 -3.18 -3.96
N SER A 71 3.88 -2.31 -3.69
CA SER A 71 3.64 -0.87 -3.61
C SER A 71 3.12 -0.31 -4.93
N ASP A 72 3.65 -0.77 -6.06
CA ASP A 72 3.19 -0.37 -7.40
C ASP A 72 1.76 -0.84 -7.66
N PHE A 73 1.47 -2.10 -7.34
CA PHE A 73 0.13 -2.68 -7.44
C PHE A 73 -0.91 -1.89 -6.63
N ILE A 74 -0.57 -1.55 -5.38
CA ILE A 74 -1.43 -0.75 -4.49
C ILE A 74 -1.75 0.62 -5.09
N LEU A 75 -0.77 1.29 -5.70
CA LEU A 75 -0.98 2.58 -6.35
C LEU A 75 -1.93 2.47 -7.54
N ARG A 76 -1.79 1.42 -8.36
CA ARG A 76 -2.67 1.17 -9.51
C ARG A 76 -4.12 0.94 -9.05
N ALA A 77 -4.31 0.14 -8.01
CA ALA A 77 -5.63 -0.11 -7.44
C ALA A 77 -6.29 1.19 -6.96
N GLY A 78 -5.53 2.06 -6.27
CA GLY A 78 -6.04 3.35 -5.82
C GLY A 78 -6.37 4.32 -6.95
N PHE A 79 -5.58 4.31 -8.04
CA PHE A 79 -5.86 5.14 -9.22
C PHE A 79 -7.22 4.81 -9.85
N TYR A 80 -7.56 3.52 -9.98
CA TYR A 80 -8.85 3.11 -10.53
C TYR A 80 -10.04 3.47 -9.63
N LEU A 81 -9.82 3.55 -8.32
CA LEU A 81 -10.83 4.03 -7.36
C LEU A 81 -10.92 5.56 -7.29
N GLY A 82 -10.11 6.29 -8.07
CA GLY A 82 -10.08 7.75 -8.05
C GLY A 82 -9.41 8.33 -6.80
N MET A 83 -8.66 7.52 -6.05
CA MET A 83 -8.04 7.93 -4.80
C MET A 83 -6.72 8.68 -5.06
N PRO A 84 -6.54 9.90 -4.53
CA PRO A 84 -5.25 10.57 -4.59
C PRO A 84 -4.28 9.94 -3.60
N LEU A 85 -3.41 9.08 -4.13
CA LEU A 85 -2.36 8.38 -3.38
C LEU A 85 -1.00 9.05 -3.57
N THR A 86 -0.31 9.30 -2.47
CA THR A 86 1.12 9.62 -2.50
C THR A 86 1.95 8.35 -2.48
N GLY A 87 2.85 8.24 -3.46
CA GLY A 87 3.67 7.06 -3.76
C GLY A 87 4.53 6.54 -2.59
N PRO A 88 5.14 5.35 -2.76
CA PRO A 88 5.83 4.65 -1.68
C PRO A 88 7.03 5.44 -1.18
N LYS A 89 6.84 6.21 -0.12
CA LYS A 89 7.91 6.94 0.54
C LYS A 89 8.80 5.94 1.26
N PRO A 90 10.09 5.83 0.90
CA PRO A 90 11.01 4.94 1.61
C PRO A 90 11.24 5.50 3.02
N LEU A 91 10.91 4.68 4.02
CA LEU A 91 11.26 4.95 5.40
C LEU A 91 12.60 4.29 5.73
N PRO A 92 13.35 4.80 6.72
CA PRO A 92 14.62 4.20 7.13
C PRO A 92 14.47 2.71 7.46
N THR A 93 15.38 1.91 6.92
CA THR A 93 15.42 0.46 7.16
C THR A 93 15.89 0.19 8.58
N ARG A 94 15.27 -0.79 9.25
CA ARG A 94 15.74 -1.25 10.57
C ARG A 94 16.73 -2.38 10.36
N ARG A 95 17.94 -2.25 10.90
CA ARG A 95 18.97 -3.29 10.86
C ARG A 95 19.15 -3.92 12.25
N GLU A 96 18.61 -5.11 12.42
CA GLU A 96 18.79 -5.92 13.62
C GLU A 96 20.03 -6.79 13.42
N ARG A 97 20.98 -6.76 14.37
CA ARG A 97 22.22 -7.53 14.31
C ARG A 97 22.35 -8.41 15.53
N TRP A 98 22.78 -9.65 15.34
CA TRP A 98 23.09 -10.57 16.42
C TRP A 98 24.34 -11.36 16.09
N THR A 99 25.05 -11.79 17.13
CA THR A 99 26.28 -12.56 16.99
C THR A 99 26.13 -13.89 17.68
N VAL A 100 26.43 -14.99 16.98
CA VAL A 100 26.30 -16.35 17.50
C VAL A 100 27.66 -17.04 17.46
N ILE A 101 27.93 -17.92 18.42
CA ILE A 101 29.11 -18.80 18.37
C ILE A 101 28.89 -19.80 17.23
N ARG A 102 29.90 -20.00 16.37
CA ARG A 102 29.77 -20.92 15.22
C ARG A 102 29.69 -22.39 15.64
N SER A 103 30.44 -22.76 16.67
CA SER A 103 30.47 -24.12 17.22
C SER A 103 29.30 -24.33 18.19
N PRO A 104 28.69 -25.53 18.23
CA PRO A 104 27.71 -25.87 19.25
C PRO A 104 28.29 -25.86 20.68
N PHE A 105 29.62 -26.00 20.85
CA PHE A 105 30.25 -26.05 22.17
C PHE A 105 31.63 -25.37 22.24
N ALA A 106 31.89 -24.70 23.37
CA ALA A 106 33.15 -24.15 23.90
C ALA A 106 33.98 -23.14 23.05
N GLN A 107 33.84 -23.09 21.73
CA GLN A 107 34.72 -22.28 20.87
C GLN A 107 34.29 -20.80 20.74
N ALA A 108 34.24 -20.06 21.86
CA ALA A 108 33.72 -18.68 21.92
C ALA A 108 34.53 -17.62 21.13
N LYS A 109 35.78 -17.91 20.75
CA LYS A 109 36.60 -17.04 19.88
C LYS A 109 36.08 -17.02 18.43
N SER A 110 35.37 -18.07 18.02
CA SER A 110 34.78 -18.19 16.68
C SER A 110 33.32 -17.73 16.72
N LYS A 111 33.07 -16.49 16.30
CA LYS A 111 31.73 -15.88 16.26
C LYS A 111 31.34 -15.53 14.82
N GLU A 112 30.05 -15.57 14.55
CA GLU A 112 29.43 -15.19 13.29
C GLU A 112 28.41 -14.08 13.51
N ASN A 113 28.42 -13.09 12.62
CA ASN A 113 27.51 -11.95 12.67
C ASN A 113 26.37 -12.21 11.68
N PHE A 114 25.15 -12.10 12.17
CA PHE A 114 23.93 -12.17 11.37
C PHE A 114 23.21 -10.84 11.43
N GLU A 115 22.43 -10.58 10.39
CA GLU A 115 21.59 -9.39 10.33
C GLU A 115 20.27 -9.65 9.66
N ARG A 116 19.28 -8.84 10.03
CA ARG A 116 17.99 -8.77 9.38
C ARG A 116 17.64 -7.31 9.13
N HIS A 117 17.35 -7.02 7.87
CA HIS A 117 16.90 -5.71 7.44
C HIS A 117 15.39 -5.72 7.29
N THR A 118 14.70 -4.80 7.95
CA THR A 118 13.28 -4.56 7.71
C THR A 118 13.15 -3.31 6.84
N HIS A 119 12.79 -3.52 5.59
CA HIS A 119 12.45 -2.47 4.63
C HIS A 119 11.05 -1.96 4.92
N LYS A 120 10.87 -0.64 4.83
CA LYS A 120 9.61 0.03 5.17
C LYS A 120 9.23 1.02 4.09
N ARG A 121 7.99 0.97 3.61
CA ARG A 121 7.41 1.99 2.72
C ARG A 121 6.16 2.56 3.34
N LEU A 122 5.88 3.81 3.02
CA LEU A 122 4.68 4.51 3.45
C LEU A 122 3.91 5.00 2.23
N ILE A 123 2.64 4.65 2.14
CA ILE A 123 1.69 5.15 1.16
C ILE A 123 0.66 5.96 1.95
N ARG A 124 0.33 7.15 1.46
CA ARG A 124 -0.65 8.04 2.11
C ARG A 124 -1.84 8.25 1.19
N VAL A 125 -3.02 8.12 1.76
CA VAL A 125 -4.31 8.34 1.09
C VAL A 125 -4.84 9.71 1.48
N TRP A 126 -5.21 10.49 0.47
CA TRP A 126 -5.79 11.82 0.65
C TRP A 126 -7.24 11.86 0.16
N ASP A 127 -8.03 12.82 0.65
CA ASP A 127 -9.30 13.30 0.03
C ASP A 127 -10.27 12.21 -0.50
N THR A 128 -10.39 11.06 0.18
CA THR A 128 -11.20 9.90 -0.23
C THR A 128 -12.33 9.60 0.77
N ASN A 129 -13.50 9.14 0.30
CA ASN A 129 -14.55 8.63 1.18
C ASN A 129 -14.09 7.38 1.98
N PRO A 130 -14.39 7.26 3.28
CA PRO A 130 -14.01 6.11 4.11
C PRO A 130 -14.43 4.75 3.53
N GLU A 131 -15.62 4.64 2.92
CA GLU A 131 -16.11 3.38 2.32
C GLU A 131 -15.21 2.89 1.17
N VAL A 132 -14.71 3.82 0.37
CA VAL A 132 -13.79 3.52 -0.74
C VAL A 132 -12.42 3.09 -0.21
N VAL A 133 -11.97 3.67 0.91
CA VAL A 133 -10.73 3.25 1.58
C VAL A 133 -10.86 1.82 2.11
N GLU A 134 -12.00 1.46 2.69
CA GLU A 134 -12.27 0.09 3.14
C GLU A 134 -12.30 -0.91 1.99
N LEU A 135 -12.96 -0.57 0.89
CA LEU A 135 -12.95 -1.38 -0.34
C LEU A 135 -11.53 -1.59 -0.87
N TRP A 136 -10.74 -0.52 -0.91
CA TRP A 136 -9.34 -0.57 -1.33
C TRP A 136 -8.48 -1.45 -0.43
N LEU A 137 -8.61 -1.32 0.90
CA LEU A 137 -7.92 -2.16 1.87
C LEU A 137 -8.33 -3.63 1.73
N SER A 138 -9.63 -3.91 1.58
CA SER A 138 -10.16 -5.25 1.34
C SER A 138 -9.55 -5.88 0.07
N TYR A 139 -9.52 -5.13 -1.04
CA TYR A 139 -8.92 -5.59 -2.29
C TYR A 139 -7.43 -5.91 -2.16
N ILE A 140 -6.66 -5.05 -1.47
CA ILE A 140 -5.22 -5.26 -1.30
C ILE A 140 -4.93 -6.44 -0.38
N THR A 141 -5.69 -6.61 0.70
CA THR A 141 -5.50 -7.75 1.62
C THR A 141 -5.82 -9.07 0.93
N LYS A 142 -6.86 -9.10 0.09
CA LYS A 142 -7.22 -10.26 -0.73
C LYS A 142 -6.12 -10.65 -1.73
N HIS A 143 -5.48 -9.67 -2.35
CA HIS A 143 -4.40 -9.87 -3.33
C HIS A 143 -3.00 -9.60 -2.75
N SER A 144 -2.80 -9.91 -1.47
CA SER A 144 -1.53 -9.69 -0.78
C SER A 144 -0.42 -10.61 -1.27
N ILE A 145 0.81 -10.09 -1.28
CA ILE A 145 2.01 -10.80 -1.73
C ILE A 145 2.77 -11.37 -0.53
N PRO A 146 3.30 -12.60 -0.62
CA PRO A 146 4.04 -13.20 0.47
C PRO A 146 5.26 -12.36 0.88
N GLY A 147 5.51 -12.31 2.19
CA GLY A 147 6.64 -11.60 2.76
C GLY A 147 6.40 -10.11 3.03
N VAL A 148 5.26 -9.54 2.61
CA VAL A 148 4.90 -8.15 2.90
C VAL A 148 3.86 -8.09 4.02
N GLY A 149 4.24 -7.47 5.14
CA GLY A 149 3.34 -7.10 6.23
C GLY A 149 2.77 -5.69 6.03
N MET A 150 1.49 -5.52 6.34
CA MET A 150 0.76 -4.27 6.19
C MET A 150 0.32 -3.73 7.55
N LYS A 151 0.41 -2.42 7.75
CA LYS A 151 -0.22 -1.69 8.85
C LYS A 151 -0.92 -0.48 8.29
N CYS A 152 -2.22 -0.33 8.54
CA CYS A 152 -2.97 0.87 8.19
C CYS A 152 -3.29 1.66 9.47
N ASN A 153 -3.11 2.99 9.48
CA ASN A 153 -3.84 3.84 10.41
C ASN A 153 -4.86 4.68 9.63
N LEU A 154 -6.09 4.72 10.14
CA LEU A 154 -7.22 5.43 9.55
C LEU A 154 -7.52 6.67 10.41
N TYR A 155 -7.75 7.80 9.76
CA TYR A 155 -8.03 9.08 10.37
C TYR A 155 -9.47 9.48 10.04
N GLN A 156 -10.36 9.38 11.02
CA GLN A 156 -11.75 9.85 10.94
C GLN A 156 -11.82 11.27 11.52
N ARG A 157 -12.51 12.18 10.83
CA ARG A 157 -12.82 13.50 11.38
C ARG A 157 -14.24 13.54 11.87
N GLU A 158 -14.42 13.94 13.12
CA GLU A 158 -15.71 14.03 13.76
C GLU A 158 -15.84 15.36 14.49
N GLY A 159 -17.08 15.81 14.70
CA GLY A 159 -17.36 17.01 15.49
C GLY A 159 -17.11 16.78 16.98
N ILE A 160 -16.93 17.86 17.73
CA ILE A 160 -16.66 17.81 19.18
C ILE A 160 -17.81 17.13 19.97
N LYS A 161 -19.05 17.27 19.49
CA LYS A 161 -20.24 16.65 20.09
C LYS A 161 -20.52 15.28 19.45
N LEU A 162 -19.97 14.24 20.06
CA LEU A 162 -20.12 12.85 19.58
C LEU A 162 -21.47 12.22 19.98
N SER A 163 -21.98 12.52 21.18
CA SER A 163 -23.15 11.83 21.77
C SER A 163 -24.43 11.98 20.96
N SER A 164 -24.63 13.12 20.28
CA SER A 164 -25.76 13.29 19.38
C SER A 164 -25.59 12.48 18.10
N ALA A 165 -24.36 12.41 17.55
CA ALA A 165 -24.00 11.76 16.28
C ALA A 165 -24.30 10.27 16.25
N VAL A 166 -23.91 9.56 17.30
CA VAL A 166 -24.02 8.11 17.40
C VAL A 166 -25.47 7.61 17.34
N ASN A 167 -26.44 8.42 17.81
CA ASN A 167 -27.84 8.01 17.91
C ASN A 167 -28.63 8.15 16.59
N HIS A 168 -28.13 8.90 15.60
CA HIS A 168 -28.85 9.17 14.34
C HIS A 168 -28.22 8.58 13.09
N THR A 169 -27.06 7.94 13.20
CA THR A 169 -26.55 7.10 12.12
C THR A 169 -27.42 5.86 12.06
N SER A 170 -28.41 5.83 11.16
CA SER A 170 -29.13 4.60 10.81
C SER A 170 -28.09 3.52 10.48
N LEU A 171 -28.06 2.46 11.29
CA LEU A 171 -26.88 1.61 11.51
C LEU A 171 -26.52 0.67 10.35
N VAL A 172 -27.23 0.72 9.22
CA VAL A 172 -26.94 -0.09 8.04
C VAL A 172 -27.36 0.70 6.79
N ASN A 173 -26.38 1.28 6.07
CA ASN A 173 -26.58 1.57 4.66
C ASN A 173 -26.40 0.23 3.93
N THR A 174 -27.49 -0.46 3.67
CA THR A 174 -27.49 -1.77 2.98
C THR A 174 -27.11 -1.53 1.51
N GLY A 175 -25.82 -1.56 1.22
CA GLY A 175 -25.28 -1.53 -0.13
C GLY A 175 -25.55 -2.85 -0.88
N GLU A 176 -25.89 -2.73 -2.16
CA GLU A 176 -26.28 -3.84 -3.04
C GLU A 176 -25.25 -4.98 -3.11
N LYS A 177 -25.76 -6.22 -3.31
CA LYS A 177 -24.95 -7.45 -3.37
C LYS A 177 -23.97 -7.43 -4.54
N SER A 178 -22.67 -7.29 -4.27
CA SER A 178 -21.63 -7.61 -5.26
C SER A 178 -21.39 -9.12 -5.30
N LYS A 179 -21.74 -9.76 -6.43
CA LYS A 179 -21.64 -11.20 -6.64
C LYS A 179 -20.18 -11.67 -6.81
N THR A 180 -19.40 -11.83 -5.75
CA THR A 180 -18.06 -12.45 -5.82
C THR A 180 -17.84 -13.55 -4.77
N LEU A 181 -16.93 -14.47 -5.08
CA LEU A 181 -16.66 -15.79 -4.45
C LEU A 181 -16.55 -15.89 -2.91
N ASP A 182 -16.45 -14.79 -2.16
CA ASP A 182 -16.46 -14.78 -0.68
C ASP A 182 -17.89 -14.62 -0.09
N GLU A 183 -18.89 -14.71 -0.97
CA GLU A 183 -20.34 -14.59 -0.73
C GLU A 183 -20.84 -15.32 0.52
N ALA A 184 -20.45 -16.57 0.78
CA ALA A 184 -21.09 -17.36 1.85
C ALA A 184 -20.88 -16.77 3.27
N VAL A 185 -19.70 -16.22 3.56
CA VAL A 185 -19.45 -15.55 4.86
C VAL A 185 -20.14 -14.19 4.88
N GLY A 186 -20.08 -13.44 3.78
CA GLY A 186 -20.75 -12.14 3.66
C GLY A 186 -22.27 -12.25 3.79
N GLU A 187 -22.89 -13.21 3.11
CA GLU A 187 -24.32 -13.52 3.19
C GLU A 187 -24.73 -13.88 4.61
N LYS A 188 -23.95 -14.71 5.30
CA LYS A 188 -24.20 -15.05 6.71
C LYS A 188 -24.05 -13.84 7.64
N VAL A 189 -23.09 -12.95 7.38
CA VAL A 189 -22.95 -11.69 8.13
C VAL A 189 -24.17 -10.79 7.89
N MET A 190 -24.64 -10.69 6.65
CA MET A 190 -25.84 -9.92 6.32
C MET A 190 -27.11 -10.51 6.98
N GLU A 191 -27.26 -11.83 6.96
CA GLU A 191 -28.34 -12.53 7.68
C GLU A 191 -28.31 -12.20 9.18
N LEU A 192 -27.14 -12.29 9.81
CA LEU A 192 -26.98 -11.96 11.24
C LEU A 192 -27.23 -10.47 11.54
N LEU A 193 -26.94 -9.57 10.61
CA LEU A 193 -27.26 -8.14 10.75
C LEU A 193 -28.77 -7.87 10.60
N GLU A 194 -29.47 -8.68 9.80
CA GLU A 194 -30.91 -8.57 9.58
C GLU A 194 -31.74 -9.15 10.73
N ASP A 195 -31.20 -10.13 11.46
CA ASP A 195 -31.83 -10.80 12.60
C ASP A 195 -32.38 -9.81 13.64
N GLU A 196 -33.64 -10.02 14.04
CA GLU A 196 -34.34 -9.18 15.03
C GLU A 196 -33.66 -9.25 16.41
N ALA A 197 -33.05 -10.38 16.74
CA ALA A 197 -32.27 -10.55 17.97
C ALA A 197 -31.08 -9.56 18.01
N PHE A 198 -30.37 -9.39 16.88
CA PHE A 198 -29.26 -8.46 16.78
C PHE A 198 -29.75 -7.00 16.90
N LYS A 199 -30.83 -6.65 16.20
CA LYS A 199 -31.45 -5.31 16.28
C LYS A 199 -31.99 -4.95 17.66
N LYS A 200 -32.40 -5.94 18.45
CA LYS A 200 -32.89 -5.73 19.83
C LYS A 200 -31.77 -5.50 20.85
N HIS A 201 -30.55 -5.94 20.54
CA HIS A 201 -29.37 -5.78 21.39
C HIS A 201 -28.54 -4.52 21.08
N MET A 202 -28.82 -3.89 19.95
CA MET A 202 -28.35 -2.55 19.57
C MET A 202 -29.19 -1.47 20.26
#